data_AF-G5DW05-F1
#
_entry.id   AF-G5DW05-F1
#
_cell.length_a   1.000
_cell.length_b   1.000
_cell.length_c   1.000
_cell.angle_alpha   90.00
_cell.angle_beta   90.00
_cell.angle_gamma   90.00
#
_symmetry.space_group_name_H-M   'P 1'
#
loop_
_entity.id
_entity.type
_entity.pdbx_description
1 polymer ?
#
loop_
_entity_poly.entity_id
_entity_poly.type
_entity_poly.pdbx_seq_one_letter_code
_entity_poly.pdbx_strand_id
1 'polypeptide(L)'
;TTRQRRRQSWDEQPSSTAPTSSYNKHDKPSDGGSGGGGVRVQWGMVVFALGFFRYMSVKSNIIHDCDETFNYWEPLHYLLYNSGFQTWEYSSQYALRSYLYIIFHALVGVPASWLFGDDKVKVFYAVRLFLGILSVVADAFLVVALSRKYGKRIASYTLMMLCLTSGCYLASTSFLPSTFSMYAMSLATALALLEKPAWAVAIAASGVIIGWPFSVLAFVPVTLFSLRRNLKRAFLSGAIISVSLLALSVLVDHYYYKRWTSSVLNLLLYNVLGGGESHLYGVEGPLFYVHNAFNNFNFAFVLALLFPATLLVQAVRRKFVPELLIFISPIYIWLAFMSLQPHKEERFLYPIYPLICVAASAFIESLPDFFHDKYVRNDRSLIVLAAKFVRPVILSLIISISYSRTFSLIHGYSAPLEIYKHLDYHEDAGVGSTLCVGSEWHRFPSSFFVPDYVAQVRWIDDGFRGLLPLPFNSTLGGTSAAPVYFNNKNKASEEQYLRDLESC
;
A
#
# COMPACT_ATOMS: atom_id res chain seq x y z
N THR A 1 -15.12 -22.87 73.50
CA THR A 1 -15.56 -23.80 74.56
C THR A 1 -16.57 -24.78 73.99
N THR A 2 -16.09 -25.99 73.74
CA THR A 2 -16.72 -27.27 74.08
C THR A 2 -18.25 -27.40 74.14
N ARG A 3 -18.72 -28.45 73.43
CA ARG A 3 -19.73 -29.44 73.84
C ARG A 3 -21.20 -28.98 73.80
N GLN A 4 -22.20 -29.79 73.42
CA GLN A 4 -22.26 -31.22 73.15
C GLN A 4 -23.67 -31.60 72.63
N ARG A 5 -23.67 -32.65 71.78
CA ARG A 5 -24.52 -33.86 71.84
C ARG A 5 -26.00 -33.85 71.44
N ARG A 6 -26.23 -34.85 70.57
CA ARG A 6 -27.22 -35.97 70.64
C ARG A 6 -28.63 -35.62 70.11
N ARG A 7 -29.30 -36.49 69.36
CA ARG A 7 -29.06 -37.90 68.97
C ARG A 7 -30.10 -38.32 67.93
N GLN A 8 -29.70 -39.24 67.04
CA GLN A 8 -30.44 -40.45 66.57
C GLN A 8 -31.81 -40.27 65.88
N SER A 9 -32.17 -40.96 64.79
CA SER A 9 -31.54 -42.11 64.13
C SER A 9 -32.38 -42.69 62.96
N TRP A 10 -31.68 -43.48 62.11
CA TRP A 10 -32.12 -44.59 61.25
C TRP A 10 -32.98 -44.22 60.02
N ASP A 11 -32.44 -44.30 58.80
CA ASP A 11 -32.33 -45.49 57.90
C ASP A 11 -33.40 -45.31 56.79
N GLU A 12 -33.19 -45.42 55.48
CA GLU A 12 -32.27 -46.16 54.62
C GLU A 12 -31.92 -45.33 53.37
N GLN A 13 -30.71 -45.52 52.86
CA GLN A 13 -30.34 -45.31 51.46
C GLN A 13 -30.11 -46.72 50.86
N PRO A 14 -30.34 -46.94 49.56
CA PRO A 14 -29.27 -46.57 48.64
C PRO A 14 -29.72 -46.04 47.27
N SER A 15 -28.80 -45.22 46.73
CA SER A 15 -28.41 -45.08 45.32
C SER A 15 -29.51 -44.69 44.30
N SER A 16 -29.37 -43.64 43.50
CA SER A 16 -28.18 -42.86 43.15
C SER A 16 -28.61 -41.53 42.52
N THR A 17 -28.03 -40.45 43.06
CA THR A 17 -27.65 -39.19 42.37
C THR A 17 -28.66 -38.57 41.40
N ALA A 18 -29.66 -37.91 41.99
CA ALA A 18 -29.77 -36.46 42.13
C ALA A 18 -29.34 -35.51 40.99
N PRO A 19 -30.04 -34.36 40.89
CA PRO A 19 -30.34 -33.64 39.65
C PRO A 19 -29.67 -32.24 39.66
N THR A 20 -29.96 -31.34 38.72
CA THR A 20 -30.92 -30.25 38.99
C THR A 20 -31.21 -29.46 37.72
N SER A 21 -32.44 -29.58 37.24
CA SER A 21 -33.12 -28.52 36.50
C SER A 21 -33.80 -27.63 37.53
N SER A 22 -33.71 -26.31 37.38
CA SER A 22 -34.80 -25.41 37.78
C SER A 22 -34.59 -24.04 37.19
N TYR A 23 -35.26 -23.80 36.07
CA TYR A 23 -35.68 -22.48 35.63
C TYR A 23 -36.39 -21.72 36.76
N ASN A 24 -36.08 -20.43 36.93
CA ASN A 24 -37.15 -19.47 37.12
C ASN A 24 -36.81 -18.08 36.57
N LYS A 25 -37.90 -17.44 36.17
CA LYS A 25 -38.09 -16.31 35.26
C LYS A 25 -38.01 -14.98 36.03
N HIS A 26 -37.69 -13.90 35.30
CA HIS A 26 -37.65 -12.48 35.70
C HIS A 26 -36.29 -11.95 36.20
N ASP A 27 -35.47 -11.50 35.27
CA ASP A 27 -35.21 -10.05 35.14
C ASP A 27 -34.69 -9.71 33.75
N LYS A 28 -35.49 -8.93 33.02
CA LYS A 28 -35.24 -8.45 31.67
C LYS A 28 -35.11 -6.93 31.76
N PRO A 29 -33.96 -6.30 31.50
CA PRO A 29 -33.93 -4.89 31.22
C PRO A 29 -34.26 -4.68 29.74
N SER A 30 -35.42 -4.08 29.53
CA SER A 30 -35.87 -3.31 28.36
C SER A 30 -34.90 -3.19 27.19
N ASP A 31 -35.24 -3.92 26.14
CA ASP A 31 -35.03 -3.54 24.75
C ASP A 31 -35.70 -2.17 24.53
N GLY A 32 -34.90 -1.14 24.28
CA GLY A 32 -35.35 0.25 24.39
C GLY A 32 -34.31 1.26 23.89
N GLY A 33 -33.74 1.02 22.72
CA GLY A 33 -32.90 1.99 22.01
C GLY A 33 -32.79 1.61 20.54
N SER A 34 -33.65 2.17 19.69
CA SER A 34 -33.67 1.90 18.25
C SER A 34 -32.38 2.35 17.58
N GLY A 35 -31.38 1.48 17.50
CA GLY A 35 -30.19 1.60 16.66
C GLY A 35 -30.09 0.36 15.78
N GLY A 36 -30.35 0.51 14.48
CA GLY A 36 -30.48 -0.61 13.54
C GLY A 36 -29.31 -1.60 13.61
N GLY A 37 -29.59 -2.83 14.04
CA GLY A 37 -28.70 -3.98 13.92
C GLY A 37 -28.54 -4.39 12.45
N GLY A 38 -27.80 -3.59 11.67
CA GLY A 38 -27.47 -3.93 10.30
C GLY A 38 -26.52 -5.13 10.27
N VAL A 39 -26.85 -6.14 9.45
CA VAL A 39 -25.96 -7.25 9.08
C VAL A 39 -24.58 -6.68 8.75
N ARG A 40 -23.52 -7.12 9.44
CA ARG A 40 -22.14 -6.67 9.21
C ARG A 40 -21.52 -7.39 8.02
N VAL A 41 -20.48 -6.82 7.41
CA VAL A 41 -19.69 -7.52 6.40
C VAL A 41 -18.91 -8.65 7.08
N GLN A 42 -18.90 -9.83 6.47
CA GLN A 42 -18.17 -11.00 6.96
C GLN A 42 -16.70 -10.96 6.52
N TRP A 43 -15.76 -11.28 7.42
CA TRP A 43 -14.33 -11.33 7.13
C TRP A 43 -13.99 -12.22 5.93
N GLY A 44 -14.56 -13.43 5.88
CA GLY A 44 -14.30 -14.39 4.79
C GLY A 44 -14.63 -13.83 3.41
N MET A 45 -15.77 -13.14 3.28
CA MET A 45 -16.16 -12.49 2.02
C MET A 45 -15.19 -11.38 1.60
N VAL A 46 -14.74 -10.56 2.55
CA VAL A 46 -13.81 -9.45 2.30
C VAL A 46 -12.45 -9.97 1.85
N VAL A 47 -11.90 -10.93 2.61
CA VAL A 47 -10.60 -11.54 2.31
C VAL A 47 -10.65 -12.29 0.98
N PHE A 48 -11.73 -13.03 0.70
CA PHE A 48 -11.89 -13.72 -0.57
C PHE A 48 -11.96 -12.74 -1.75
N ALA A 49 -12.79 -11.70 -1.67
CA ALA A 49 -12.94 -10.72 -2.73
C ALA A 49 -11.62 -9.97 -3.01
N LEU A 50 -10.99 -9.41 -1.97
CA LEU A 50 -9.69 -8.74 -2.13
C LEU A 50 -8.64 -9.74 -2.62
N GLY A 51 -8.57 -10.93 -2.02
CA GLY A 51 -7.61 -11.97 -2.40
C GLY A 51 -7.69 -12.34 -3.87
N PHE A 52 -8.89 -12.51 -4.41
CA PHE A 52 -9.10 -12.79 -5.82
C PHE A 52 -8.56 -11.66 -6.72
N PHE A 53 -8.95 -10.40 -6.47
CA PHE A 53 -8.53 -9.28 -7.31
C PHE A 53 -7.04 -8.91 -7.14
N ARG A 54 -6.48 -9.07 -5.94
CA ARG A 54 -5.04 -8.89 -5.70
C ARG A 54 -4.24 -10.00 -6.37
N TYR A 55 -4.72 -11.25 -6.35
CA TYR A 55 -4.08 -12.34 -7.09
C TYR A 55 -4.10 -12.12 -8.61
N MET A 56 -5.21 -11.60 -9.15
CA MET A 56 -5.27 -11.16 -10.55
C MET A 56 -4.19 -10.10 -10.83
N SER A 57 -4.08 -9.09 -9.96
CA SER A 57 -3.02 -8.07 -10.07
C SER A 57 -1.62 -8.68 -10.01
N VAL A 58 -1.34 -9.62 -9.11
CA VAL A 58 -0.05 -10.30 -9.02
C VAL A 58 0.35 -10.90 -10.36
N LYS A 59 -0.60 -11.51 -11.08
CA LYS A 59 -0.35 -12.20 -12.35
C LYS A 59 -0.23 -11.27 -13.55
N SER A 60 -1.14 -10.31 -13.69
CA SER A 60 -1.27 -9.53 -14.93
C SER A 60 -0.85 -8.07 -14.81
N ASN A 61 -0.52 -7.57 -13.62
CA ASN A 61 -0.04 -6.20 -13.49
C ASN A 61 1.34 -6.03 -14.13
N ILE A 62 1.48 -4.95 -14.90
CA ILE A 62 2.75 -4.54 -15.51
C ILE A 62 3.61 -3.77 -14.49
N ILE A 63 4.86 -3.49 -14.84
CA ILE A 63 5.69 -2.55 -14.07
C ILE A 63 5.49 -1.17 -14.69
N HIS A 64 4.93 -0.23 -13.92
CA HIS A 64 4.56 1.10 -14.41
C HIS A 64 5.66 2.13 -14.25
N ASP A 65 6.63 1.85 -13.37
CA ASP A 65 7.61 2.81 -12.88
C ASP A 65 9.01 2.19 -12.93
N CYS A 66 9.96 2.89 -13.54
CA CYS A 66 11.33 2.43 -13.64
C CYS A 66 12.04 2.40 -12.28
N ASP A 67 11.61 3.21 -11.30
CA ASP A 67 12.09 3.11 -9.93
C ASP A 67 11.67 1.77 -9.31
N GLU A 68 10.51 1.22 -9.66
CA GLU A 68 10.12 -0.11 -9.18
C GLU A 68 11.16 -1.16 -9.61
N THR A 69 11.59 -1.11 -10.87
CA THR A 69 12.65 -1.99 -11.39
C THR A 69 13.99 -1.68 -10.75
N PHE A 70 14.56 -0.51 -11.00
CA PHE A 70 15.97 -0.24 -10.76
C PHE A 70 16.30 0.13 -9.31
N ASN A 71 15.32 0.58 -8.52
CA ASN A 71 15.52 0.89 -7.11
C ASN A 71 15.02 -0.22 -6.18
N TYR A 72 14.29 -1.23 -6.66
CA TYR A 72 13.77 -2.28 -5.76
C TYR A 72 13.94 -3.70 -6.31
N TRP A 73 13.46 -4.00 -7.52
CA TRP A 73 13.64 -5.34 -8.10
C TRP A 73 15.10 -5.68 -8.34
N GLU A 74 15.88 -4.77 -8.93
CA GLU A 74 17.28 -5.00 -9.27
C GLU A 74 18.20 -5.11 -8.03
N PRO A 75 18.09 -4.24 -7.00
CA PRO A 75 18.79 -4.46 -5.73
C PRO A 75 18.39 -5.75 -5.04
N LEU A 76 17.10 -6.15 -5.07
CA LEU A 76 16.69 -7.45 -4.53
C LEU A 76 17.32 -8.60 -5.32
N HIS A 77 17.32 -8.53 -6.65
CA HIS A 77 17.96 -9.51 -7.52
C HIS A 77 19.45 -9.63 -7.18
N TYR A 78 20.14 -8.51 -6.93
CA TYR A 78 21.54 -8.54 -6.51
C TYR A 78 21.75 -9.23 -5.15
N LEU A 79 20.86 -9.01 -4.18
CA LEU A 79 20.96 -9.71 -2.88
C LEU A 79 20.70 -11.22 -2.99
N LEU A 80 19.91 -11.66 -3.96
CA LEU A 80 19.56 -13.08 -4.15
C LEU A 80 20.56 -13.82 -5.04
N TYR A 81 21.03 -13.18 -6.12
CA TYR A 81 21.77 -13.83 -7.20
C TYR A 81 23.12 -13.16 -7.51
N ASN A 82 23.54 -12.17 -6.71
CA ASN A 82 24.79 -11.43 -6.91
C ASN A 82 24.94 -10.80 -8.32
N SER A 83 23.80 -10.46 -8.95
CA SER A 83 23.71 -9.81 -10.25
C SER A 83 22.51 -8.86 -10.27
N GLY A 84 22.53 -7.84 -11.12
CA GLY A 84 21.46 -6.83 -11.21
C GLY A 84 22.02 -5.41 -11.21
N PHE A 85 21.13 -4.44 -11.40
CA PHE A 85 21.49 -3.02 -11.51
C PHE A 85 21.34 -2.24 -10.20
N GLN A 86 22.12 -1.17 -10.09
CA GLN A 86 22.00 -0.15 -9.05
C GLN A 86 21.91 1.24 -9.68
N THR A 87 21.18 2.12 -9.01
CA THR A 87 21.19 3.56 -9.30
C THR A 87 22.25 4.24 -8.44
N TRP A 88 22.56 5.50 -8.73
CA TRP A 88 23.44 6.33 -7.90
C TRP A 88 22.92 6.48 -6.46
N GLU A 89 21.61 6.31 -6.23
CA GLU A 89 20.98 6.41 -4.91
C GLU A 89 21.42 5.27 -3.97
N TYR A 90 21.89 4.15 -4.53
CA TYR A 90 22.49 3.01 -3.83
C TYR A 90 24.02 3.07 -3.75
N SER A 91 24.67 4.10 -4.30
CA SER A 91 26.11 4.31 -4.06
C SER A 91 26.33 4.72 -2.61
N SER A 92 27.31 4.11 -1.95
CA SER A 92 27.64 4.34 -0.52
C SER A 92 27.96 5.80 -0.19
N GLN A 93 28.41 6.57 -1.19
CA GLN A 93 28.61 8.01 -1.06
C GLN A 93 27.30 8.75 -0.70
N TYR A 94 26.21 8.41 -1.38
CA TYR A 94 24.92 9.09 -1.28
C TYR A 94 23.97 8.39 -0.31
N ALA A 95 23.86 7.06 -0.40
CA ALA A 95 23.04 6.21 0.47
C ALA A 95 21.65 6.80 0.72
N LEU A 96 20.87 6.99 -0.35
CA LEU A 96 19.52 7.57 -0.27
C LEU A 96 18.43 6.50 -0.12
N ARG A 97 18.72 5.25 -0.48
CA ARG A 97 17.80 4.11 -0.37
C ARG A 97 18.24 3.19 0.75
N SER A 98 17.35 2.90 1.70
CA SER A 98 17.70 1.95 2.78
C SER A 98 17.58 0.51 2.31
N TYR A 99 18.59 -0.29 2.58
CA TYR A 99 18.54 -1.75 2.35
C TYR A 99 17.53 -2.45 3.28
N LEU A 100 17.07 -1.80 4.37
CA LEU A 100 16.04 -2.37 5.25
C LEU A 100 14.76 -2.70 4.48
N TYR A 101 14.36 -1.84 3.54
CA TYR A 101 13.17 -2.07 2.73
C TYR A 101 13.33 -3.29 1.80
N ILE A 102 14.52 -3.47 1.23
CA ILE A 102 14.85 -4.63 0.37
C ILE A 102 14.86 -5.91 1.21
N ILE A 103 15.52 -5.90 2.38
CA ILE A 103 15.60 -7.05 3.29
C ILE A 103 14.22 -7.51 3.72
N PHE A 104 13.31 -6.57 4.02
CA PHE A 104 11.94 -6.90 4.40
C PHE A 104 11.23 -7.77 3.34
N HIS A 105 11.51 -7.54 2.05
CA HIS A 105 10.98 -8.35 0.95
C HIS A 105 11.83 -9.58 0.66
N ALA A 106 13.14 -9.52 0.91
CA ALA A 106 14.05 -10.67 0.87
C ALA A 106 13.66 -11.76 1.88
N LEU A 107 12.94 -11.43 2.97
CA LEU A 107 12.34 -12.43 3.87
C LEU A 107 11.47 -13.46 3.15
N VAL A 108 10.87 -13.08 2.01
CA VAL A 108 10.12 -13.99 1.13
C VAL A 108 10.95 -14.40 -0.09
N GLY A 109 11.74 -13.47 -0.64
CA GLY A 109 12.60 -13.74 -1.80
C GLY A 109 13.62 -14.85 -1.58
N VAL A 110 14.31 -14.88 -0.44
CA VAL A 110 15.36 -15.87 -0.13
C VAL A 110 14.80 -17.29 0.00
N PRO A 111 13.75 -17.54 0.80
CA PRO A 111 13.13 -18.87 0.81
C PRO A 111 12.57 -19.27 -0.55
N ALA A 112 12.01 -18.32 -1.32
CA ALA A 112 11.50 -18.60 -2.65
C ALA A 112 12.61 -18.98 -3.63
N SER A 113 13.78 -18.33 -3.59
CA SER A 113 14.93 -18.73 -4.43
C SER A 113 15.44 -20.13 -4.09
N TRP A 114 15.38 -20.55 -2.83
CA TRP A 114 15.73 -21.93 -2.46
C TRP A 114 14.68 -22.94 -2.92
N LEU A 115 13.39 -22.56 -2.89
CA LEU A 115 12.29 -23.44 -3.25
C LEU A 115 12.15 -23.63 -4.77
N PHE A 116 12.36 -22.57 -5.54
CA PHE A 116 12.16 -22.57 -6.99
C PHE A 116 13.46 -22.76 -7.79
N GLY A 117 14.61 -22.83 -7.11
CA GLY A 117 15.92 -23.04 -7.74
C GLY A 117 16.22 -21.93 -8.74
N ASP A 118 16.51 -22.34 -9.98
CA ASP A 118 16.94 -21.43 -11.06
C ASP A 118 15.76 -20.66 -11.71
N ASP A 119 14.50 -20.96 -11.34
CA ASP A 119 13.33 -20.25 -11.86
C ASP A 119 13.12 -18.91 -11.14
N LYS A 120 13.90 -17.91 -11.57
CA LYS A 120 13.89 -16.54 -11.03
C LYS A 120 12.52 -15.87 -11.21
N VAL A 121 11.79 -16.18 -12.28
CA VAL A 121 10.45 -15.63 -12.54
C VAL A 121 9.46 -16.04 -11.45
N LYS A 122 9.49 -17.30 -10.97
CA LYS A 122 8.66 -17.73 -9.82
C LYS A 122 8.99 -16.96 -8.54
N VAL A 123 10.26 -16.62 -8.31
CA VAL A 123 10.69 -15.82 -7.14
C VAL A 123 10.13 -14.40 -7.22
N PHE A 124 10.18 -13.77 -8.39
CA PHE A 124 9.55 -12.47 -8.64
C PHE A 124 8.06 -12.49 -8.30
N TYR A 125 7.32 -13.49 -8.79
CA TYR A 125 5.89 -13.63 -8.48
C TYR A 125 5.60 -14.00 -7.03
N ALA A 126 6.51 -14.68 -6.33
CA ALA A 126 6.38 -14.94 -4.89
C ALA A 126 6.46 -13.65 -4.06
N VAL A 127 7.38 -12.74 -4.39
CA VAL A 127 7.49 -11.43 -3.76
C VAL A 127 6.27 -10.55 -4.09
N ARG A 128 5.80 -10.56 -5.35
CA ARG A 128 4.53 -9.90 -5.72
C ARG A 128 3.33 -10.46 -4.96
N LEU A 129 3.26 -11.78 -4.78
CA LEU A 129 2.20 -12.41 -4.00
C LEU A 129 2.23 -11.95 -2.54
N PHE A 130 3.42 -11.82 -1.95
CA PHE A 130 3.58 -11.26 -0.61
C PHE A 130 3.04 -9.82 -0.50
N LEU A 131 3.36 -8.95 -1.47
CA LEU A 131 2.79 -7.59 -1.55
C LEU A 131 1.26 -7.64 -1.62
N GLY A 132 0.71 -8.50 -2.48
CA GLY A 132 -0.73 -8.72 -2.60
C GLY A 132 -1.37 -9.17 -1.29
N ILE A 133 -0.74 -10.09 -0.54
CA ILE A 133 -1.23 -10.55 0.77
C ILE A 133 -1.22 -9.41 1.79
N LEU A 134 -0.14 -8.60 1.85
CA LEU A 134 -0.09 -7.43 2.73
C LEU A 134 -1.21 -6.43 2.42
N SER A 135 -1.49 -6.19 1.13
CA SER A 135 -2.62 -5.37 0.69
C SER A 135 -3.95 -5.95 1.16
N VAL A 136 -4.20 -7.25 0.94
CA VAL A 136 -5.44 -7.92 1.37
C VAL A 136 -5.66 -7.77 2.86
N VAL A 137 -4.62 -7.99 3.67
CA VAL A 137 -4.72 -7.86 5.13
C VAL A 137 -5.07 -6.42 5.51
N ALA A 138 -4.29 -5.45 5.04
CA ALA A 138 -4.49 -4.04 5.39
C ALA A 138 -5.88 -3.52 4.99
N ASP A 139 -6.29 -3.79 3.75
CA ASP A 139 -7.58 -3.35 3.21
C ASP A 139 -8.76 -4.10 3.83
N ALA A 140 -8.60 -5.39 4.20
CA ALA A 140 -9.64 -6.14 4.88
C ALA A 140 -9.92 -5.57 6.28
N PHE A 141 -8.87 -5.21 7.03
CA PHE A 141 -9.01 -4.52 8.32
C PHE A 141 -9.77 -3.20 8.14
N LEU A 142 -9.44 -2.40 7.11
CA LEU A 142 -10.11 -1.14 6.81
C LEU A 142 -11.60 -1.36 6.53
N VAL A 143 -11.95 -2.27 5.61
CA VAL A 143 -13.34 -2.57 5.23
C VAL A 143 -14.15 -3.06 6.44
N VAL A 144 -13.58 -3.94 7.26
CA VAL A 144 -14.27 -4.45 8.45
C VAL A 144 -14.44 -3.37 9.51
N ALA A 145 -13.43 -2.52 9.72
CA ALA A 145 -13.53 -1.39 10.64
C ALA A 145 -14.63 -0.41 10.22
N LEU A 146 -14.70 -0.09 8.92
CA LEU A 146 -15.77 0.72 8.34
C LEU A 146 -17.14 0.06 8.52
N SER A 147 -17.25 -1.26 8.30
CA SER A 147 -18.51 -1.98 8.49
C SER A 147 -19.00 -1.92 9.94
N ARG A 148 -18.08 -1.93 10.91
CA ARG A 148 -18.39 -1.88 12.33
C ARG A 148 -18.81 -0.48 12.77
N LYS A 149 -18.15 0.56 12.25
CA LYS A 149 -18.35 1.95 12.69
C LYS A 149 -19.41 2.72 11.89
N TYR A 150 -19.46 2.55 10.58
CA TYR A 150 -20.33 3.31 9.68
C TYR A 150 -21.38 2.46 8.95
N GLY A 151 -21.31 1.13 9.09
CA GLY A 151 -22.31 0.20 8.58
C GLY A 151 -21.91 -0.50 7.29
N LYS A 152 -22.66 -1.56 6.96
CA LYS A 152 -22.34 -2.51 5.87
C LYS A 152 -22.26 -1.85 4.49
N ARG A 153 -23.07 -0.82 4.21
CA ARG A 153 -23.18 -0.28 2.86
C ARG A 153 -21.93 0.48 2.43
N ILE A 154 -21.45 1.42 3.26
CA ILE A 154 -20.17 2.12 3.02
C ILE A 154 -19.04 1.10 2.87
N ALA A 155 -18.96 0.13 3.77
CA ALA A 155 -17.94 -0.92 3.70
C ALA A 155 -18.01 -1.76 2.42
N SER A 156 -19.21 -2.09 1.95
CA SER A 156 -19.39 -2.87 0.71
C SER A 156 -19.00 -2.07 -0.53
N TYR A 157 -19.34 -0.78 -0.58
CA TYR A 157 -18.93 0.11 -1.67
C TYR A 157 -17.42 0.31 -1.67
N THR A 158 -16.82 0.51 -0.49
CA THR A 158 -15.37 0.63 -0.35
C THR A 158 -14.68 -0.66 -0.78
N LEU A 159 -15.19 -1.83 -0.39
CA LEU A 159 -14.66 -3.12 -0.83
C LEU A 159 -14.68 -3.23 -2.36
N MET A 160 -15.81 -2.93 -3.00
CA MET A 160 -15.93 -2.99 -4.45
C MET A 160 -14.93 -2.04 -5.14
N MET A 161 -14.79 -0.81 -4.65
CA MET A 161 -13.82 0.15 -5.20
C MET A 161 -12.38 -0.28 -4.96
N LEU A 162 -12.01 -0.78 -3.77
CA LEU A 162 -10.66 -1.28 -3.49
C LEU A 162 -10.29 -2.47 -4.40
N CYS A 163 -11.27 -3.32 -4.75
CA CYS A 163 -11.07 -4.44 -5.66
C CYS A 163 -10.94 -4.02 -7.14
N LEU A 164 -11.73 -3.05 -7.60
CA LEU A 164 -11.96 -2.82 -9.03
C LEU A 164 -11.47 -1.46 -9.56
N THR A 165 -11.10 -0.51 -8.69
CA THR A 165 -10.52 0.75 -9.16
C THR A 165 -9.12 0.53 -9.74
N SER A 166 -8.80 1.21 -10.83
CA SER A 166 -7.52 1.03 -11.52
C SER A 166 -6.36 1.37 -10.59
N GLY A 167 -6.42 2.50 -9.88
CA GLY A 167 -5.34 2.91 -8.98
C GLY A 167 -5.04 1.88 -7.89
N CYS A 168 -6.06 1.34 -7.21
CA CYS A 168 -5.86 0.32 -6.19
C CYS A 168 -5.37 -1.01 -6.78
N TYR A 169 -5.83 -1.40 -7.97
CA TYR A 169 -5.34 -2.60 -8.65
C TYR A 169 -3.83 -2.48 -8.90
N LEU A 170 -3.39 -1.44 -9.60
CA LEU A 170 -1.97 -1.23 -9.96
C LEU A 170 -1.09 -1.10 -8.71
N ALA A 171 -1.45 -0.20 -7.78
CA ALA A 171 -0.63 0.10 -6.61
C ALA A 171 -0.47 -1.10 -5.66
N SER A 172 -1.46 -1.98 -5.56
CA SER A 172 -1.50 -3.07 -4.57
C SER A 172 -0.48 -4.19 -4.74
N THR A 173 0.29 -4.18 -5.83
CA THR A 173 1.29 -5.20 -6.13
C THR A 173 2.60 -4.60 -6.66
N SER A 174 2.72 -3.27 -6.66
CA SER A 174 3.96 -2.58 -7.01
C SER A 174 4.96 -2.63 -5.86
N PHE A 175 6.20 -3.02 -6.15
CA PHE A 175 7.28 -3.09 -5.18
C PHE A 175 7.88 -1.70 -4.91
N LEU A 176 7.12 -0.85 -4.23
CA LEU A 176 7.48 0.55 -3.95
C LEU A 176 7.22 0.92 -2.49
N PRO A 177 8.05 1.77 -1.86
CA PRO A 177 7.81 2.17 -0.48
C PRO A 177 6.53 2.99 -0.30
N SER A 178 6.07 3.71 -1.33
CA SER A 178 4.77 4.38 -1.32
C SER A 178 3.61 3.38 -1.24
N THR A 179 3.74 2.20 -1.86
CA THR A 179 2.81 1.07 -1.71
C THR A 179 2.80 0.55 -0.27
N PHE A 180 3.97 0.45 0.38
CA PHE A 180 4.03 0.07 1.79
C PHE A 180 3.37 1.12 2.70
N SER A 181 3.59 2.40 2.44
CA SER A 181 2.89 3.49 3.14
C SER A 181 1.38 3.45 2.90
N MET A 182 0.92 3.03 1.71
CA MET A 182 -0.50 2.80 1.41
C MET A 182 -1.10 1.69 2.29
N TYR A 183 -0.41 0.55 2.41
CA TYR A 183 -0.86 -0.54 3.31
C TYR A 183 -0.93 -0.06 4.77
N ALA A 184 0.10 0.65 5.21
CA ALA A 184 0.15 1.22 6.55
C ALA A 184 -0.97 2.25 6.76
N MET A 185 -1.34 3.05 5.75
CA MET A 185 -2.46 4.00 5.84
C MET A 185 -3.80 3.29 6.03
N SER A 186 -4.07 2.25 5.23
CA SER A 186 -5.28 1.41 5.37
C SER A 186 -5.35 0.80 6.78
N LEU A 187 -4.27 0.18 7.23
CA LEU A 187 -4.23 -0.52 8.51
C LEU A 187 -4.25 0.44 9.72
N ALA A 188 -3.52 1.55 9.68
CA ALA A 188 -3.53 2.57 10.73
C ALA A 188 -4.93 3.19 10.89
N THR A 189 -5.57 3.52 9.76
CA THR A 189 -6.95 4.01 9.74
C THR A 189 -7.92 2.98 10.34
N ALA A 190 -7.79 1.72 9.94
CA ALA A 190 -8.59 0.63 10.49
C ALA A 190 -8.44 0.48 12.00
N LEU A 191 -7.20 0.48 12.51
CA LEU A 191 -6.90 0.33 13.93
C LEU A 191 -7.41 1.51 14.75
N ALA A 192 -7.30 2.73 14.21
CA ALA A 192 -7.87 3.92 14.84
C ALA A 192 -9.40 3.84 14.92
N LEU A 193 -10.06 3.40 13.84
CA LEU A 193 -11.51 3.15 13.81
C LEU A 193 -11.97 2.04 14.77
N LEU A 194 -11.09 1.07 15.05
CA LEU A 194 -11.30 -0.02 16.01
C LEU A 194 -10.91 0.35 17.45
N GLU A 195 -10.66 1.63 17.74
CA GLU A 195 -10.26 2.14 19.07
C GLU A 195 -8.98 1.46 19.61
N LYS A 196 -8.01 1.19 18.72
CA LYS A 196 -6.67 0.66 19.04
C LYS A 196 -5.59 1.72 18.78
N PRO A 197 -5.56 2.85 19.53
CA PRO A 197 -4.73 4.00 19.21
C PRO A 197 -3.22 3.73 19.25
N ALA A 198 -2.74 2.85 20.15
CA ALA A 198 -1.33 2.47 20.21
C ALA A 198 -0.85 1.80 18.92
N TRP A 199 -1.59 0.80 18.45
CA TRP A 199 -1.29 0.09 17.21
C TRP A 199 -1.45 0.98 15.98
N ALA A 200 -2.44 1.89 15.96
CA ALA A 200 -2.60 2.83 14.86
C ALA A 200 -1.35 3.73 14.68
N VAL A 201 -0.81 4.26 15.78
CA VAL A 201 0.41 5.09 15.73
C VAL A 201 1.66 4.26 15.44
N ALA A 202 1.76 3.03 15.96
CA ALA A 202 2.85 2.12 15.61
C ALA A 202 2.90 1.84 14.10
N ILE A 203 1.77 1.49 13.49
CA ILE A 203 1.69 1.21 12.06
C ILE A 203 1.93 2.48 11.23
N ALA A 204 1.43 3.64 11.66
CA ALA A 204 1.74 4.92 11.02
C ALA A 204 3.26 5.20 11.02
N ALA A 205 3.94 5.01 12.16
CA ALA A 205 5.39 5.16 12.26
C ALA A 205 6.13 4.18 11.33
N SER A 206 5.72 2.91 11.27
CA SER A 206 6.28 1.93 10.33
C SER A 206 6.09 2.35 8.87
N GLY A 207 4.91 2.85 8.51
CA GLY A 207 4.61 3.32 7.16
C GLY A 207 5.45 4.52 6.71
N VAL A 208 5.86 5.37 7.65
CA VAL A 208 6.73 6.52 7.42
C VAL A 208 8.20 6.09 7.31
N ILE A 209 8.68 5.25 8.23
CA ILE A 209 10.11 4.93 8.33
C ILE A 209 10.54 3.85 7.32
N ILE A 210 9.75 2.77 7.17
CA ILE A 210 10.06 1.67 6.25
C ILE A 210 9.55 1.99 4.85
N GLY A 211 8.36 2.58 4.75
CA GLY A 211 7.78 3.00 3.49
C GLY A 211 8.45 4.29 3.02
N TRP A 212 7.79 5.42 3.26
CA TRP A 212 8.24 6.68 2.69
C TRP A 212 8.15 7.83 3.69
N PRO A 213 9.28 8.48 4.05
CA PRO A 213 9.30 9.45 5.15
C PRO A 213 8.41 10.67 4.91
N PHE A 214 8.23 11.09 3.66
CA PHE A 214 7.35 12.23 3.34
C PHE A 214 5.88 11.94 3.61
N SER A 215 5.46 10.67 3.61
CA SER A 215 4.08 10.27 3.91
C SER A 215 3.64 10.65 5.34
N VAL A 216 4.56 11.08 6.21
CA VAL A 216 4.27 11.58 7.56
C VAL A 216 3.13 12.58 7.58
N LEU A 217 3.04 13.47 6.58
CA LEU A 217 1.96 14.46 6.47
C LEU A 217 0.59 13.82 6.29
N ALA A 218 0.49 12.76 5.48
CA ALA A 218 -0.75 12.00 5.30
C ALA A 218 -1.14 11.27 6.60
N PHE A 219 -0.18 10.85 7.42
CA PHE A 219 -0.43 10.16 8.70
C PHE A 219 -0.79 11.10 9.86
N VAL A 220 -0.63 12.43 9.73
CA VAL A 220 -0.92 13.39 10.80
C VAL A 220 -2.35 13.25 11.34
N PRO A 221 -3.42 13.22 10.51
CA PRO A 221 -4.78 13.18 11.03
C PRO A 221 -5.08 11.94 11.87
N VAL A 222 -4.71 10.74 11.39
CA VAL A 222 -4.93 9.47 12.11
C VAL A 222 -4.09 9.38 13.39
N THR A 223 -2.88 9.94 13.36
CA THR A 223 -1.97 9.97 14.52
C THR A 223 -2.51 10.90 15.60
N LEU A 224 -2.91 12.12 15.24
CA LEU A 224 -3.49 13.07 16.18
C LEU A 224 -4.82 12.56 16.76
N PHE A 225 -5.66 11.91 15.94
CA PHE A 225 -6.87 11.26 16.44
C PHE A 225 -6.55 10.21 17.51
N SER A 226 -5.57 9.35 17.23
CA SER A 226 -5.16 8.27 18.14
C SER A 226 -4.52 8.79 19.43
N LEU A 227 -3.69 9.85 19.34
CA LEU A 227 -3.10 10.52 20.50
C LEU A 227 -4.17 11.18 21.38
N ARG A 228 -5.18 11.81 20.79
CA ARG A 228 -6.31 12.38 21.56
C ARG A 228 -7.10 11.31 22.30
N ARG A 229 -7.23 10.11 21.74
CA ARG A 229 -7.94 8.98 22.37
C ARG A 229 -7.16 8.38 23.55
N ASN A 230 -5.85 8.21 23.42
CA ASN A 230 -5.00 7.72 24.52
C ASN A 230 -3.55 8.17 24.36
N LEU A 231 -3.24 9.36 24.86
CA LEU A 231 -1.93 9.99 24.68
C LEU A 231 -0.78 9.09 25.15
N LYS A 232 -0.84 8.57 26.38
CA LYS A 232 0.25 7.80 26.98
C LYS A 232 0.60 6.56 26.14
N ARG A 233 -0.40 5.73 25.81
CA ARG A 233 -0.15 4.48 25.05
C ARG A 233 0.21 4.75 23.60
N ALA A 234 -0.47 5.70 22.95
CA ALA A 234 -0.20 6.05 21.56
C ALA A 234 1.18 6.68 21.36
N PHE A 235 1.54 7.64 22.21
CA PHE A 235 2.86 8.29 22.18
C PHE A 235 3.98 7.29 22.47
N LEU A 236 3.85 6.48 23.54
CA LEU A 236 4.88 5.50 23.89
C LEU A 236 5.07 4.46 22.77
N SER A 237 3.97 3.95 22.20
CA SER A 237 4.03 3.00 21.09
C SER A 237 4.68 3.62 19.85
N GLY A 238 4.31 4.86 19.51
CA GLY A 238 4.92 5.58 18.38
C GLY A 238 6.40 5.85 18.59
N ALA A 239 6.79 6.30 19.78
CA ALA A 239 8.18 6.59 20.13
C ALA A 239 9.04 5.33 20.10
N ILE A 240 8.60 4.24 20.73
CA ILE A 240 9.33 2.96 20.75
C ILE A 240 9.53 2.46 19.32
N ILE A 241 8.44 2.35 18.54
CA ILE A 241 8.54 1.83 17.16
C ILE A 241 9.40 2.74 16.29
N SER A 242 9.29 4.05 16.42
CA SER A 242 10.10 4.98 15.63
C SER A 242 11.58 4.86 15.94
N VAL A 243 11.95 4.84 17.23
CA VAL A 243 13.34 4.69 17.66
C VAL A 243 13.89 3.33 17.25
N SER A 244 13.13 2.25 17.47
CA SER A 244 13.55 0.89 17.11
C SER A 244 13.76 0.73 15.60
N LEU A 245 12.85 1.24 14.77
CA LEU A 245 12.95 1.13 13.32
C LEU A 245 14.04 2.03 12.74
N LEU A 246 14.22 3.26 13.27
CA LEU A 246 15.32 4.13 12.86
C LEU A 246 16.68 3.53 13.25
N ALA A 247 16.79 2.99 14.47
CA ALA A 247 18.01 2.29 14.90
C ALA A 247 18.29 1.09 13.99
N LEU A 248 17.27 0.26 13.71
CA LEU A 248 17.40 -0.88 12.80
C LEU A 248 17.81 -0.43 11.39
N SER A 249 17.19 0.62 10.85
CA SER A 249 17.52 1.19 9.55
C SER A 249 18.98 1.65 9.50
N VAL A 250 19.46 2.38 10.52
CA VAL A 250 20.86 2.83 10.59
C VAL A 250 21.83 1.66 10.71
N LEU A 251 21.50 0.63 11.49
CA LEU A 251 22.34 -0.57 11.61
C LEU A 251 22.42 -1.35 10.30
N VAL A 252 21.30 -1.50 9.60
CA VAL A 252 21.25 -2.14 8.28
C VAL A 252 22.01 -1.30 7.25
N ASP A 253 21.79 0.00 7.21
CA ASP A 253 22.50 0.91 6.33
C ASP A 253 24.02 0.83 6.59
N HIS A 254 24.45 0.81 7.85
CA HIS A 254 25.86 0.61 8.21
C HIS A 254 26.39 -0.74 7.72
N TYR A 255 25.61 -1.82 7.84
CA TYR A 255 26.03 -3.15 7.39
C TYR A 255 26.26 -3.21 5.88
N TYR A 256 25.37 -2.64 5.07
CA TYR A 256 25.44 -2.70 3.60
C TYR A 256 26.36 -1.64 3.00
N TYR A 257 26.31 -0.41 3.49
CA TYR A 257 27.14 0.70 2.99
C TYR A 257 28.54 0.73 3.60
N LYS A 258 28.79 -0.02 4.69
CA LYS A 258 30.04 0.00 5.49
C LYS A 258 30.40 1.40 6.02
N ARG A 259 29.40 2.28 6.14
CA ARG A 259 29.52 3.65 6.64
C ARG A 259 28.39 3.95 7.61
N TRP A 260 28.67 4.63 8.72
CA TRP A 260 27.61 5.15 9.59
C TRP A 260 26.82 6.23 8.84
N THR A 261 25.60 5.88 8.44
CA THR A 261 24.73 6.75 7.68
C THR A 261 23.27 6.38 7.95
N SER A 262 22.36 7.30 7.62
CA SER A 262 20.92 7.06 7.71
C SER A 262 20.30 7.45 6.39
N SER A 263 19.85 6.46 5.62
CA SER A 263 19.26 6.70 4.31
C SER A 263 17.98 7.52 4.43
N VAL A 264 17.19 7.29 5.49
CA VAL A 264 16.00 8.07 5.81
C VAL A 264 16.34 9.55 5.99
N LEU A 265 17.40 9.86 6.77
CA LEU A 265 17.83 11.24 6.99
C LEU A 265 18.45 11.83 5.72
N ASN A 266 19.31 11.10 5.02
CA ASN A 266 19.94 11.57 3.78
C ASN A 266 18.88 11.92 2.73
N LEU A 267 17.84 11.08 2.59
CA LEU A 267 16.72 11.32 1.68
C LEU A 267 15.92 12.57 2.06
N LEU A 268 15.66 12.79 3.35
CA LEU A 268 15.00 14.00 3.84
C LEU A 268 15.86 15.25 3.60
N LEU A 269 17.15 15.21 3.95
CA LEU A 269 18.08 16.32 3.76
C LEU A 269 18.22 16.67 2.28
N TYR A 270 18.35 15.65 1.41
CA TYR A 270 18.42 15.82 -0.03
C TYR A 270 17.19 16.57 -0.54
N ASN A 271 15.97 16.08 -0.28
CA ASN A 271 14.76 16.69 -0.84
C ASN A 271 14.30 17.98 -0.15
N VAL A 272 14.62 18.21 1.13
CA VAL A 272 14.08 19.36 1.89
C VAL A 272 15.05 20.55 1.96
N LEU A 273 16.35 20.30 2.12
CA LEU A 273 17.35 21.38 2.33
C LEU A 273 18.02 21.86 1.03
N GLY A 274 17.38 21.63 -0.13
CA GLY A 274 17.84 22.19 -1.41
C GLY A 274 19.06 21.49 -2.04
N GLY A 275 19.41 20.28 -1.59
CA GLY A 275 20.36 19.42 -2.30
C GLY A 275 19.71 18.61 -3.44
N GLY A 276 18.39 18.47 -3.39
CA GLY A 276 17.57 17.63 -4.26
C GLY A 276 17.04 18.43 -5.42
N GLU A 277 17.75 18.37 -6.53
CA GLU A 277 17.23 18.82 -7.81
C GLU A 277 16.29 17.73 -8.36
N SER A 278 15.23 17.36 -7.65
CA SER A 278 14.26 16.35 -8.12
C SER A 278 13.62 16.73 -9.46
N HIS A 279 13.59 18.04 -9.77
CA HIS A 279 13.24 18.59 -11.07
C HIS A 279 14.19 18.17 -12.21
N LEU A 280 15.39 17.63 -11.94
CA LEU A 280 16.28 17.01 -12.94
C LEU A 280 15.64 15.83 -13.66
N TYR A 281 14.67 15.19 -13.01
CA TYR A 281 13.94 14.04 -13.55
C TYR A 281 12.60 14.45 -14.17
N GLY A 282 12.43 15.74 -14.46
CA GLY A 282 11.23 16.30 -15.06
C GLY A 282 10.35 17.05 -14.07
N VAL A 283 9.58 18.00 -14.60
CA VAL A 283 8.60 18.80 -13.87
C VAL A 283 7.26 18.72 -14.55
N GLU A 284 6.20 18.80 -13.74
CA GLU A 284 4.84 18.60 -14.21
C GLU A 284 3.90 19.73 -13.78
N GLY A 285 2.92 20.01 -14.62
CA GLY A 285 1.97 21.12 -14.43
C GLY A 285 1.12 20.99 -13.16
N PRO A 286 0.48 22.06 -12.68
CA PRO A 286 -0.32 22.05 -11.44
C PRO A 286 -1.47 21.03 -11.48
N LEU A 287 -2.03 20.75 -12.66
CA LEU A 287 -3.16 19.82 -12.84
C LEU A 287 -2.75 18.34 -12.93
N PHE A 288 -1.45 18.01 -12.90
CA PHE A 288 -0.96 16.64 -13.05
C PHE A 288 -1.67 15.64 -12.13
N TYR A 289 -1.73 15.93 -10.82
CA TYR A 289 -2.36 15.01 -9.87
C TYR A 289 -3.87 14.92 -10.00
N VAL A 290 -4.53 15.96 -10.53
CA VAL A 290 -5.96 15.92 -10.85
C VAL A 290 -6.19 14.96 -12.02
N HIS A 291 -5.42 15.09 -13.09
CA HIS A 291 -5.51 14.20 -14.25
C HIS A 291 -5.13 12.76 -13.87
N ASN A 292 -4.04 12.58 -13.12
CA ASN A 292 -3.58 11.28 -12.68
C ASN A 292 -4.60 10.57 -11.78
N ALA A 293 -5.13 11.26 -10.77
CA ALA A 293 -6.12 10.67 -9.87
C ALA A 293 -7.45 10.42 -10.58
N PHE A 294 -7.86 11.29 -11.52
CA PHE A 294 -9.03 11.04 -12.36
C PHE A 294 -8.83 9.84 -13.30
N ASN A 295 -7.64 9.64 -13.86
CA ASN A 295 -7.36 8.44 -14.65
C ASN A 295 -7.47 7.17 -13.78
N ASN A 296 -6.96 7.20 -12.56
CA ASN A 296 -6.96 6.05 -11.66
C ASN A 296 -8.32 5.72 -11.02
N PHE A 297 -9.12 6.74 -10.71
CA PHE A 297 -10.34 6.62 -9.92
C PHE A 297 -11.58 7.24 -10.58
N ASN A 298 -11.46 7.85 -11.76
CA ASN A 298 -12.54 8.49 -12.52
C ASN A 298 -13.45 9.37 -11.64
N PHE A 299 -14.77 9.14 -11.70
CA PHE A 299 -15.75 9.83 -10.89
C PHE A 299 -15.56 9.56 -9.39
N ALA A 300 -14.99 8.43 -8.96
CA ALA A 300 -14.71 8.22 -7.53
C ALA A 300 -13.78 9.30 -6.96
N PHE A 301 -12.79 9.77 -7.75
CA PHE A 301 -11.95 10.89 -7.33
C PHE A 301 -12.76 12.18 -7.13
N VAL A 302 -13.64 12.50 -8.09
CA VAL A 302 -14.51 13.67 -8.00
C VAL A 302 -15.41 13.60 -6.76
N LEU A 303 -16.03 12.44 -6.52
CA LEU A 303 -16.88 12.22 -5.34
C LEU A 303 -16.07 12.31 -4.04
N ALA A 304 -14.83 11.82 -4.03
CA ALA A 304 -13.93 11.96 -2.89
C ALA A 304 -13.62 13.43 -2.59
N LEU A 305 -13.36 14.26 -3.61
CA LEU A 305 -13.13 15.69 -3.43
C LEU A 305 -14.39 16.44 -2.95
N LEU A 306 -15.57 16.01 -3.37
CA LEU A 306 -16.85 16.59 -2.96
C LEU A 306 -17.34 16.11 -1.58
N PHE A 307 -16.70 15.11 -0.98
CA PHE A 307 -17.07 14.59 0.33
C PHE A 307 -17.26 15.66 1.42
N PRO A 308 -16.42 16.70 1.56
CA PRO A 308 -16.60 17.71 2.60
C PRO A 308 -17.91 18.49 2.45
N ALA A 309 -18.44 18.64 1.23
CA ALA A 309 -19.72 19.29 0.98
C ALA A 309 -20.90 18.50 1.58
N THR A 310 -20.80 17.16 1.63
CA THR A 310 -21.82 16.31 2.28
C THR A 310 -21.92 16.64 3.78
N LEU A 311 -20.79 16.96 4.41
CA LEU A 311 -20.71 17.29 5.83
C LEU A 311 -21.25 18.69 6.11
N LEU A 312 -21.06 19.67 5.21
CA LEU A 312 -21.69 20.98 5.34
C LEU A 312 -23.22 20.85 5.36
N VAL A 313 -23.79 20.06 4.46
CA VAL A 313 -25.23 19.80 4.44
C VAL A 313 -25.72 19.09 5.70
N GLN A 314 -24.96 18.10 6.18
CA GLN A 314 -25.30 17.39 7.42
C GLN A 314 -25.12 18.24 8.69
N ALA A 315 -24.12 19.13 8.71
CA ALA A 315 -23.85 20.07 9.80
C ALA A 315 -24.98 21.10 9.92
N VAL A 316 -25.40 21.70 8.79
CA VAL A 316 -26.58 22.59 8.73
C VAL A 316 -27.83 21.85 9.24
N ARG A 317 -27.96 20.55 8.93
CA ARG A 317 -29.09 19.72 9.37
C ARG A 317 -28.94 19.13 10.79
N ARG A 318 -27.90 19.47 11.56
CA ARG A 318 -27.60 19.00 12.94
C ARG A 318 -27.49 17.47 13.09
N LYS A 319 -26.98 16.75 12.08
CA LYS A 319 -26.59 15.34 12.16
C LYS A 319 -25.08 15.25 11.96
N PHE A 320 -24.29 15.62 12.97
CA PHE A 320 -22.85 15.76 12.78
C PHE A 320 -22.10 14.46 13.09
N VAL A 321 -21.44 13.89 12.08
CA VAL A 321 -20.46 12.80 12.27
C VAL A 321 -19.07 13.28 11.81
N PRO A 322 -18.39 14.12 12.61
CA PRO A 322 -17.12 14.75 12.23
C PRO A 322 -15.96 13.77 12.08
N GLU A 323 -16.05 12.60 12.71
CA GLU A 323 -14.91 11.71 12.83
C GLU A 323 -14.45 11.14 11.49
N LEU A 324 -15.36 10.88 10.56
CA LEU A 324 -15.00 10.31 9.24
C LEU A 324 -14.15 11.29 8.42
N LEU A 325 -14.37 12.61 8.58
CA LEU A 325 -13.55 13.63 7.92
C LEU A 325 -12.09 13.57 8.37
N ILE A 326 -11.83 13.22 9.62
CA ILE A 326 -10.46 13.10 10.13
C ILE A 326 -9.70 11.99 9.40
N PHE A 327 -10.38 10.89 9.07
CA PHE A 327 -9.77 9.77 8.35
C PHE A 327 -9.69 10.00 6.84
N ILE A 328 -10.52 10.88 6.28
CA ILE A 328 -10.50 11.25 4.85
C ILE A 328 -9.61 12.46 4.57
N SER A 329 -9.36 13.32 5.56
CA SER A 329 -8.57 14.53 5.40
C SER A 329 -7.13 14.33 4.89
N PRO A 330 -6.46 13.16 5.07
CA PRO A 330 -5.19 12.90 4.41
C PRO A 330 -5.24 13.12 2.89
N ILE A 331 -6.38 12.87 2.23
CA ILE A 331 -6.53 13.11 0.78
C ILE A 331 -6.22 14.57 0.44
N TYR A 332 -6.83 15.53 1.13
CA TYR A 332 -6.66 16.95 0.83
C TYR A 332 -5.29 17.47 1.24
N ILE A 333 -4.82 17.06 2.43
CA ILE A 333 -3.49 17.46 2.94
C ILE A 333 -2.41 16.97 1.98
N TRP A 334 -2.50 15.70 1.59
CA TRP A 334 -1.52 15.06 0.71
C TRP A 334 -1.57 15.62 -0.71
N LEU A 335 -2.76 15.75 -1.30
CA LEU A 335 -2.90 16.34 -2.63
C LEU A 335 -2.38 17.78 -2.68
N ALA A 336 -2.67 18.60 -1.67
CA ALA A 336 -2.17 19.97 -1.61
C ALA A 336 -0.64 19.98 -1.51
N PHE A 337 -0.06 19.21 -0.59
CA PHE A 337 1.38 19.14 -0.40
C PHE A 337 2.12 18.65 -1.65
N MET A 338 1.65 17.56 -2.26
CA MET A 338 2.30 16.98 -3.45
C MET A 338 2.13 17.89 -4.66
N SER A 339 0.99 18.57 -4.82
CA SER A 339 0.77 19.47 -5.96
C SER A 339 1.67 20.72 -5.95
N LEU A 340 2.17 21.11 -4.77
CA LEU A 340 3.15 22.20 -4.63
C LEU A 340 4.56 21.81 -5.08
N GLN A 341 4.87 20.51 -5.16
CA GLN A 341 6.18 20.04 -5.60
C GLN A 341 6.29 20.13 -7.13
N PRO A 342 7.39 20.64 -7.70
CA PRO A 342 7.60 20.70 -9.15
C PRO A 342 7.66 19.32 -9.81
N HIS A 343 8.36 18.40 -9.17
CA HIS A 343 8.50 17.01 -9.63
C HIS A 343 7.33 16.16 -9.12
N LYS A 344 6.71 15.40 -10.02
CA LYS A 344 5.47 14.67 -9.74
C LYS A 344 5.48 13.32 -10.44
N GLU A 345 5.00 12.32 -9.74
CA GLU A 345 4.90 10.95 -10.23
C GLU A 345 3.62 10.30 -9.72
N GLU A 346 3.08 9.34 -10.46
CA GLU A 346 1.82 8.69 -10.10
C GLU A 346 1.90 7.97 -8.74
N ARG A 347 3.00 7.24 -8.50
CA ARG A 347 3.24 6.47 -7.27
C ARG A 347 3.26 7.31 -5.99
N PHE A 348 3.46 8.63 -6.11
CA PHE A 348 3.47 9.54 -4.98
C PHE A 348 2.09 9.70 -4.33
N LEU A 349 1.01 9.40 -5.05
CA LEU A 349 -0.35 9.44 -4.49
C LEU A 349 -0.81 8.10 -3.87
N TYR A 350 -0.06 7.02 -4.02
CA TYR A 350 -0.44 5.71 -3.49
C TYR A 350 -0.87 5.73 -2.02
N PRO A 351 -0.20 6.47 -1.09
CA PRO A 351 -0.58 6.47 0.32
C PRO A 351 -2.05 6.82 0.61
N ILE A 352 -2.72 7.56 -0.27
CA ILE A 352 -4.11 8.02 -0.06
C ILE A 352 -5.15 7.26 -0.91
N TYR A 353 -4.73 6.33 -1.77
CA TYR A 353 -5.63 5.60 -2.68
C TYR A 353 -6.79 4.89 -1.97
N PRO A 354 -6.56 4.15 -0.86
CA PRO A 354 -7.65 3.53 -0.12
C PRO A 354 -8.65 4.55 0.44
N LEU A 355 -8.18 5.72 0.83
CA LEU A 355 -9.02 6.77 1.40
C LEU A 355 -9.91 7.44 0.35
N ILE A 356 -9.46 7.52 -0.91
CA ILE A 356 -10.31 7.95 -2.05
C ILE A 356 -11.52 7.03 -2.18
N CYS A 357 -11.30 5.71 -2.11
CA CYS A 357 -12.38 4.71 -2.12
C CYS A 357 -13.35 4.89 -0.94
N VAL A 358 -12.83 5.17 0.26
CA VAL A 358 -13.65 5.44 1.45
C VAL A 358 -14.49 6.71 1.28
N ALA A 359 -13.88 7.80 0.84
CA ALA A 359 -14.54 9.10 0.67
C ALA A 359 -15.63 9.05 -0.41
N ALA A 360 -15.34 8.44 -1.56
CA ALA A 360 -16.32 8.24 -2.61
C ALA A 360 -17.50 7.36 -2.14
N SER A 361 -17.21 6.28 -1.41
CA SER A 361 -18.23 5.39 -0.85
C SER A 361 -19.14 6.10 0.15
N ALA A 362 -18.55 6.93 1.02
CA ALA A 362 -19.29 7.73 1.98
C ALA A 362 -20.13 8.82 1.31
N PHE A 363 -19.61 9.45 0.25
CA PHE A 363 -20.39 10.40 -0.56
C PHE A 363 -21.61 9.71 -1.20
N ILE A 364 -21.42 8.59 -1.90
CA ILE A 364 -22.51 7.83 -2.53
C ILE A 364 -23.56 7.44 -1.49
N GLU A 365 -23.14 6.97 -0.31
CA GLU A 365 -24.07 6.65 0.76
C GLU A 365 -24.85 7.88 1.24
N SER A 366 -24.25 9.05 1.32
CA SER A 366 -24.93 10.27 1.78
C SER A 366 -25.95 10.85 0.78
N LEU A 367 -26.02 10.39 -0.48
CA LEU A 367 -26.82 11.00 -1.55
C LEU A 367 -28.32 11.26 -1.20
N PRO A 368 -29.08 10.30 -0.65
CA PRO A 368 -30.47 10.53 -0.25
C PRO A 368 -30.62 11.50 0.92
N ASP A 369 -29.59 11.65 1.77
CA ASP A 369 -29.65 12.54 2.93
C ASP A 369 -29.69 14.02 2.52
N PHE A 370 -29.28 14.35 1.29
CA PHE A 370 -29.43 15.69 0.71
C PHE A 370 -30.89 16.06 0.47
N PHE A 371 -31.72 15.09 0.11
CA PHE A 371 -33.11 15.30 -0.30
C PHE A 371 -34.13 14.94 0.79
N HIS A 372 -33.72 14.16 1.78
CA HIS A 372 -34.58 13.73 2.87
C HIS A 372 -34.98 14.90 3.77
N ASP A 373 -36.29 15.14 3.95
CA ASP A 373 -36.77 16.12 4.92
C ASP A 373 -36.47 15.66 6.35
N LYS A 374 -35.99 16.57 7.20
CA LYS A 374 -35.59 16.27 8.59
C LYS A 374 -36.77 15.80 9.45
N TYR A 375 -38.00 16.14 9.06
CA TYR A 375 -39.22 15.88 9.84
C TYR A 375 -39.99 14.63 9.42
N VAL A 376 -39.69 14.03 8.26
CA VAL A 376 -40.47 12.89 7.71
C VAL A 376 -39.64 11.61 7.76
N ARG A 377 -39.89 10.76 8.76
CA ARG A 377 -39.10 9.52 9.00
C ARG A 377 -39.17 8.47 7.88
N ASN A 378 -40.16 8.57 7.00
CA ASN A 378 -40.35 7.67 5.87
C ASN A 378 -40.69 8.48 4.62
N ASP A 379 -39.83 9.43 4.28
CA ASP A 379 -40.02 10.26 3.10
C ASP A 379 -39.98 9.39 1.84
N ARG A 380 -41.15 9.26 1.20
CA ARG A 380 -41.36 8.55 -0.06
C ARG A 380 -41.32 9.50 -1.26
N SER A 381 -40.77 10.71 -1.09
CA SER A 381 -40.57 11.62 -2.20
C SER A 381 -39.84 10.90 -3.35
N LEU A 382 -40.33 11.12 -4.57
CA LEU A 382 -39.76 10.52 -5.78
C LEU A 382 -38.26 10.80 -5.89
N ILE A 383 -37.82 11.96 -5.37
CA ILE A 383 -36.42 12.38 -5.35
C ILE A 383 -35.57 11.52 -4.40
N VAL A 384 -36.02 11.25 -3.18
CA VAL A 384 -35.32 10.36 -2.24
C VAL A 384 -35.27 8.92 -2.75
N LEU A 385 -36.36 8.46 -3.39
CA LEU A 385 -36.39 7.14 -4.02
C LEU A 385 -35.42 7.06 -5.20
N ALA A 386 -35.43 8.06 -6.10
CA ALA A 386 -34.48 8.17 -7.20
C ALA A 386 -33.03 8.19 -6.69
N ALA A 387 -32.73 8.98 -5.67
CA ALA A 387 -31.39 9.04 -5.07
C ALA A 387 -30.92 7.69 -4.52
N LYS A 388 -31.81 6.84 -3.98
CA LYS A 388 -31.48 5.47 -3.55
C LYS A 388 -31.12 4.57 -4.73
N PHE A 389 -31.84 4.69 -5.86
CA PHE A 389 -31.56 3.94 -7.10
C PHE A 389 -30.31 4.44 -7.84
N VAL A 390 -29.97 5.72 -7.72
CA VAL A 390 -28.78 6.32 -8.35
C VAL A 390 -27.48 5.77 -7.73
N ARG A 391 -27.47 5.40 -6.44
CA ARG A 391 -26.28 4.87 -5.76
C ARG A 391 -25.61 3.69 -6.49
N PRO A 392 -26.31 2.55 -6.75
CA PRO A 392 -25.72 1.44 -7.48
C PRO A 392 -25.34 1.82 -8.92
N VAL A 393 -26.09 2.70 -9.59
CA VAL A 393 -25.76 3.15 -10.95
C VAL A 393 -24.42 3.88 -10.99
N ILE A 394 -24.19 4.84 -10.07
CA ILE A 394 -22.92 5.55 -9.96
C ILE A 394 -21.77 4.58 -9.65
N LEU A 395 -21.98 3.67 -8.70
CA LEU A 395 -20.97 2.68 -8.34
C LEU A 395 -20.62 1.77 -9.52
N SER A 396 -21.63 1.26 -10.24
CA SER A 396 -21.47 0.44 -11.44
C SER A 396 -20.70 1.18 -12.53
N LEU A 397 -21.00 2.46 -12.77
CA LEU A 397 -20.27 3.27 -13.74
C LEU A 397 -18.79 3.42 -13.37
N ILE A 398 -18.50 3.75 -12.11
CA ILE A 398 -17.13 3.89 -11.59
C ILE A 398 -16.33 2.60 -11.82
N ILE A 399 -16.87 1.45 -11.38
CA ILE A 399 -16.16 0.17 -11.47
C ILE A 399 -16.00 -0.28 -12.93
N SER A 400 -16.98 -0.06 -13.80
CA SER A 400 -16.89 -0.42 -15.21
C SER A 400 -15.81 0.39 -15.94
N ILE A 401 -15.75 1.70 -15.72
CA ILE A 401 -14.72 2.56 -16.32
C ILE A 401 -13.34 2.20 -15.76
N SER A 402 -13.22 2.00 -14.44
CA SER A 402 -11.96 1.62 -13.83
C SER A 402 -11.45 0.28 -14.34
N TYR A 403 -12.31 -0.73 -14.43
CA TYR A 403 -11.93 -2.05 -14.94
C TYR A 403 -11.55 -1.98 -16.42
N SER A 404 -12.29 -1.22 -17.23
CA SER A 404 -11.96 -0.98 -18.64
C SER A 404 -10.57 -0.35 -18.80
N ARG A 405 -10.20 0.59 -17.92
CA ARG A 405 -8.85 1.18 -17.94
C ARG A 405 -7.79 0.16 -17.57
N THR A 406 -7.98 -0.61 -16.49
CA THR A 406 -7.04 -1.67 -16.09
C THR A 406 -6.82 -2.65 -17.24
N PHE A 407 -7.91 -3.10 -17.88
CA PHE A 407 -7.82 -3.98 -19.05
C PHE A 407 -7.06 -3.33 -20.20
N SER A 408 -7.37 -2.07 -20.53
CA SER A 408 -6.67 -1.32 -21.58
C SER A 408 -5.18 -1.17 -21.32
N LEU A 409 -4.77 -0.95 -20.07
CA LEU A 409 -3.36 -0.84 -19.73
C LEU A 409 -2.63 -2.17 -19.87
N ILE A 410 -3.21 -3.25 -19.34
CA ILE A 410 -2.61 -4.57 -19.43
C ILE A 410 -2.50 -4.98 -20.89
N HIS A 411 -3.56 -4.82 -21.68
CA HIS A 411 -3.54 -5.21 -23.08
C HIS A 411 -2.61 -4.35 -23.94
N GLY A 412 -2.58 -3.03 -23.69
CA GLY A 412 -1.80 -2.08 -24.49
C GLY A 412 -0.32 -1.98 -24.13
N TYR A 413 0.07 -2.35 -22.90
CA TYR A 413 1.41 -2.09 -22.38
C TYR A 413 2.10 -3.31 -21.71
N SER A 414 1.58 -4.53 -21.87
CA SER A 414 2.26 -5.74 -21.35
C SER A 414 3.44 -6.22 -22.20
N ALA A 415 3.64 -5.67 -23.40
CA ALA A 415 4.67 -6.11 -24.34
C ALA A 415 6.07 -6.25 -23.71
N PRO A 416 6.57 -5.32 -22.86
CA PRO A 416 7.88 -5.48 -22.23
C PRO A 416 7.99 -6.71 -21.32
N LEU A 417 6.93 -7.12 -20.62
CA LEU A 417 6.97 -8.36 -19.82
C LEU A 417 6.82 -9.60 -20.71
N GLU A 418 6.04 -9.54 -21.80
CA GLU A 418 5.83 -10.68 -22.69
C GLU A 418 7.06 -10.99 -23.55
N ILE A 419 7.75 -9.96 -24.08
CA ILE A 419 8.93 -10.14 -24.94
C ILE A 419 10.05 -10.88 -24.20
N TYR A 420 10.28 -10.55 -22.92
CA TYR A 420 11.36 -11.17 -22.15
C TYR A 420 11.09 -12.65 -21.84
N LYS A 421 9.82 -13.08 -21.77
CA LYS A 421 9.49 -14.52 -21.65
C LYS A 421 9.92 -15.34 -22.86
N HIS A 422 10.12 -14.69 -24.01
CA HIS A 422 10.58 -15.41 -25.20
C HIS A 422 12.08 -15.74 -25.13
N LEU A 423 12.85 -15.08 -24.26
CA LEU A 423 14.28 -15.38 -24.08
C LEU A 423 14.51 -16.82 -23.60
N ASP A 424 13.59 -17.38 -22.82
CA ASP A 424 13.69 -18.79 -22.37
C ASP A 424 13.72 -19.81 -23.53
N TYR A 425 13.31 -19.43 -24.74
CA TYR A 425 13.31 -20.31 -25.92
C TYR A 425 14.50 -20.09 -26.86
N HIS A 426 15.39 -19.14 -26.54
CA HIS A 426 16.52 -18.72 -27.38
C HIS A 426 17.88 -19.09 -26.77
N GLU A 427 18.01 -20.32 -26.26
CA GLU A 427 19.29 -20.87 -25.78
C GLU A 427 20.33 -21.00 -26.92
N ASP A 428 19.90 -20.92 -28.18
CA ASP A 428 20.76 -20.93 -29.37
C ASP A 428 21.65 -19.68 -29.49
N ALA A 429 21.36 -18.61 -28.75
CA ALA A 429 22.20 -17.41 -28.64
C ALA A 429 23.59 -17.67 -28.00
N GLY A 430 23.80 -18.87 -27.44
CA GLY A 430 25.06 -19.27 -26.83
C GLY A 430 25.20 -18.83 -25.37
N VAL A 431 25.84 -19.68 -24.57
CA VAL A 431 26.15 -19.40 -23.17
C VAL A 431 27.15 -18.25 -23.09
N GLY A 432 26.84 -17.23 -22.29
CA GLY A 432 27.67 -16.04 -22.15
C GLY A 432 27.26 -14.87 -23.05
N SER A 433 26.07 -14.95 -23.68
CA SER A 433 25.56 -13.88 -24.55
C SER A 433 25.28 -12.58 -23.78
N THR A 434 25.25 -11.46 -24.50
CA THR A 434 24.96 -10.13 -23.95
C THR A 434 23.57 -9.69 -24.41
N LEU A 435 22.67 -9.42 -23.46
CA LEU A 435 21.38 -8.84 -23.77
C LEU A 435 21.50 -7.32 -23.88
N CYS A 436 21.36 -6.79 -25.09
CA CYS A 436 21.45 -5.37 -25.35
C CYS A 436 20.06 -4.70 -25.36
N VAL A 437 19.91 -3.64 -24.56
CA VAL A 437 18.65 -2.89 -24.44
C VAL A 437 18.87 -1.45 -24.91
N GLY A 438 18.04 -0.99 -25.85
CA GLY A 438 18.08 0.36 -26.40
C GLY A 438 17.11 1.32 -25.72
N SER A 439 16.37 2.11 -26.51
CA SER A 439 15.59 3.27 -26.04
C SER A 439 14.49 3.02 -25.03
N GLU A 440 14.00 1.79 -24.94
CA GLU A 440 12.96 1.40 -23.98
C GLU A 440 13.58 0.83 -22.68
N TRP A 441 14.81 1.22 -22.32
CA TRP A 441 15.47 0.80 -21.08
C TRP A 441 14.61 1.03 -19.83
N HIS A 442 13.81 2.11 -19.81
CA HIS A 442 12.90 2.44 -18.71
C HIS A 442 11.72 1.47 -18.59
N ARG A 443 11.51 0.60 -19.58
CA ARG A 443 10.54 -0.51 -19.58
C ARG A 443 11.18 -1.88 -19.36
N PHE A 444 12.50 -1.94 -19.11
CA PHE A 444 13.17 -3.17 -18.73
C PHE A 444 12.44 -3.78 -17.52
N PRO A 445 11.93 -5.03 -17.61
CA PRO A 445 11.07 -5.57 -16.57
C PRO A 445 11.87 -5.88 -15.30
N SER A 446 12.91 -6.70 -15.41
CA SER A 446 13.94 -6.96 -14.40
C SER A 446 14.83 -8.12 -14.86
N SER A 447 16.03 -8.23 -14.30
CA SER A 447 16.94 -9.38 -14.37
C SER A 447 16.28 -10.70 -13.92
N PHE A 448 15.18 -10.67 -13.15
CA PHE A 448 14.37 -11.86 -12.85
C PHE A 448 13.79 -12.54 -14.10
N PHE A 449 13.65 -11.81 -15.21
CA PHE A 449 13.14 -12.32 -16.49
C PHE A 449 14.24 -12.56 -17.52
N VAL A 450 15.52 -12.50 -17.11
CA VAL A 450 16.67 -12.74 -17.98
C VAL A 450 17.20 -14.15 -17.70
N PRO A 451 17.28 -15.05 -18.70
CA PRO A 451 17.78 -16.41 -18.51
C PRO A 451 19.24 -16.46 -18.06
N ASP A 452 19.66 -17.57 -17.44
CA ASP A 452 21.02 -17.71 -16.91
C ASP A 452 22.11 -17.86 -17.97
N TYR A 453 21.75 -18.25 -19.21
CA TYR A 453 22.71 -18.31 -20.31
C TYR A 453 23.16 -16.90 -20.76
N VAL A 454 22.41 -15.84 -20.42
CA VAL A 454 22.78 -14.45 -20.68
C VAL A 454 23.70 -13.97 -19.57
N ALA A 455 24.97 -13.68 -19.89
CA ALA A 455 25.96 -13.29 -18.90
C ALA A 455 25.79 -11.85 -18.40
N GLN A 456 25.35 -10.94 -19.27
CA GLN A 456 25.23 -9.51 -18.93
C GLN A 456 24.10 -8.84 -19.71
N VAL A 457 23.46 -7.87 -19.06
CA VAL A 457 22.52 -6.94 -19.70
C VAL A 457 23.25 -5.60 -19.85
N ARG A 458 23.21 -5.00 -21.05
CA ARG A 458 23.95 -3.77 -21.37
C ARG A 458 23.08 -2.77 -22.13
N TRP A 459 23.38 -1.49 -21.96
CA TRP A 459 22.68 -0.39 -22.64
C TRP A 459 23.35 -0.04 -23.95
N ILE A 460 22.56 0.12 -25.01
CA ILE A 460 23.01 0.66 -26.30
C ILE A 460 22.99 2.19 -26.21
N ASP A 461 23.98 2.87 -26.80
CA ASP A 461 23.92 4.33 -26.95
C ASP A 461 22.88 4.70 -28.02
N ASP A 462 21.72 5.13 -27.54
CA ASP A 462 20.58 5.55 -28.35
C ASP A 462 20.37 7.08 -28.33
N GLY A 463 21.31 7.82 -27.74
CA GLY A 463 21.22 9.27 -27.58
C GLY A 463 20.70 9.75 -26.22
N PHE A 464 20.31 8.88 -25.29
CA PHE A 464 19.99 9.29 -23.92
C PHE A 464 21.22 9.91 -23.24
N ARG A 465 21.07 10.96 -22.44
CA ARG A 465 22.20 11.66 -21.78
C ARG A 465 22.03 11.84 -20.28
N GLY A 466 20.97 11.25 -19.72
CA GLY A 466 20.81 11.07 -18.28
C GLY A 466 21.70 9.94 -17.76
N LEU A 467 21.83 9.85 -16.45
CA LEU A 467 22.55 8.77 -15.79
C LEU A 467 21.70 7.50 -15.80
N LEU A 468 22.18 6.45 -16.44
CA LEU A 468 21.50 5.15 -16.44
C LEU A 468 21.86 4.34 -15.18
N PRO A 469 21.01 3.38 -14.78
CA PRO A 469 21.39 2.35 -13.81
C PRO A 469 22.60 1.56 -14.33
N LEU A 470 23.56 1.21 -13.48
CA LEU A 470 24.70 0.36 -13.85
C LEU A 470 24.71 -0.92 -13.03
N PRO A 471 25.26 -2.03 -13.54
CA PRO A 471 25.36 -3.27 -12.78
C PRO A 471 26.08 -3.07 -11.44
N PHE A 472 25.60 -3.74 -10.39
CA PHE A 472 26.40 -3.90 -9.18
C PHE A 472 27.70 -4.61 -9.52
N ASN A 473 28.80 -4.17 -8.90
CA ASN A 473 30.11 -4.76 -9.11
C ASN A 473 30.70 -5.25 -7.79
N SER A 474 30.72 -6.58 -7.59
CA SER A 474 31.27 -7.21 -6.39
C SER A 474 32.78 -6.93 -6.22
N THR A 475 33.55 -6.73 -7.30
CA THR A 475 34.99 -6.42 -7.20
C THR A 475 35.26 -5.01 -6.70
N LEU A 476 34.30 -4.09 -6.86
CA LEU A 476 34.34 -2.73 -6.30
C LEU A 476 33.73 -2.64 -4.89
N GLY A 477 33.33 -3.78 -4.29
CA GLY A 477 32.74 -3.84 -2.96
C GLY A 477 31.20 -3.92 -2.94
N GLY A 478 30.56 -4.20 -4.08
CA GLY A 478 29.12 -4.49 -4.16
C GLY A 478 28.26 -3.37 -3.57
N THR A 479 27.48 -3.69 -2.54
CA THR A 479 26.58 -2.73 -1.87
C THR A 479 27.30 -1.59 -1.14
N SER A 480 28.59 -1.77 -0.82
CA SER A 480 29.41 -0.77 -0.14
C SER A 480 30.22 0.10 -1.10
N ALA A 481 30.15 -0.18 -2.41
CA ALA A 481 30.89 0.56 -3.40
C ALA A 481 30.41 2.02 -3.46
N ALA A 482 31.34 2.92 -3.75
CA ALA A 482 31.05 4.30 -4.15
C ALA A 482 31.68 4.58 -5.52
N PRO A 483 31.13 4.02 -6.61
CA PRO A 483 31.73 4.17 -7.93
C PRO A 483 31.78 5.61 -8.40
N VAL A 484 32.91 6.03 -8.97
CA VAL A 484 33.16 7.40 -9.43
C VAL A 484 32.29 7.84 -10.60
N TYR A 485 31.72 6.88 -11.33
CA TYR A 485 30.83 7.14 -12.46
C TYR A 485 29.42 7.56 -12.05
N PHE A 486 29.04 7.41 -10.77
CA PHE A 486 27.74 7.89 -10.29
C PHE A 486 27.83 9.35 -9.84
N ASN A 487 26.75 10.11 -10.10
CA ASN A 487 26.64 11.50 -9.69
C ASN A 487 25.19 11.87 -9.31
N ASN A 488 25.02 12.88 -8.47
CA ASN A 488 23.72 13.41 -8.06
C ASN A 488 23.15 14.48 -9.01
N LYS A 489 23.65 14.56 -10.24
CA LYS A 489 23.31 15.58 -11.24
C LYS A 489 22.63 15.01 -12.49
N ASN A 490 22.27 13.73 -12.46
CA ASN A 490 21.67 13.02 -13.59
C ASN A 490 22.49 13.17 -14.90
N LYS A 491 23.82 13.22 -14.80
CA LYS A 491 24.71 13.29 -15.97
C LYS A 491 25.13 11.89 -16.39
N ALA A 492 25.01 11.56 -17.68
CA ALA A 492 25.49 10.30 -18.23
C ALA A 492 26.95 10.00 -17.85
N SER A 493 27.22 8.73 -17.60
CA SER A 493 28.58 8.19 -17.46
C SER A 493 29.10 7.70 -18.81
N GLU A 494 30.39 7.86 -19.07
CA GLU A 494 31.06 7.26 -20.24
C GLU A 494 31.08 5.72 -20.21
N GLU A 495 30.87 5.13 -19.03
CA GLU A 495 30.88 3.67 -18.81
C GLU A 495 29.49 3.03 -18.97
N GLN A 496 28.42 3.84 -19.10
CA GLN A 496 27.06 3.28 -19.09
C GLN A 496 26.68 2.57 -20.39
N TYR A 497 27.35 2.88 -21.49
CA TYR A 497 27.05 2.30 -22.80
C TYR A 497 28.00 1.17 -23.18
N LEU A 498 27.46 0.19 -23.90
CA LEU A 498 28.24 -0.82 -24.59
C LEU A 498 29.00 -0.17 -25.76
N ARG A 499 30.30 -0.43 -25.84
CA ARG A 499 31.16 0.11 -26.91
C ARG A 499 31.15 -0.74 -28.17
N ASP A 500 31.09 -2.06 -27.99
CA ASP A 500 31.12 -3.03 -29.07
C ASP A 500 29.71 -3.59 -29.29
N LEU A 501 29.02 -3.09 -30.31
CA LEU A 501 27.66 -3.52 -30.64
C LEU A 501 27.62 -4.90 -31.30
N GLU A 502 28.75 -5.44 -31.79
CA GLU A 502 28.82 -6.80 -32.32
C GLU A 502 28.80 -7.87 -31.22
N SER A 503 28.90 -7.44 -29.95
CA SER A 503 28.73 -8.32 -28.79
C SER A 503 27.26 -8.58 -28.43
N CYS A 504 26.34 -7.85 -29.08
CA CYS A 504 24.92 -8.16 -29.18
C CYS A 504 24.70 -9.16 -30.34
#